data_AF-A0A9K3IN97-F1
#
_entry.id   AF-A0A9K3IN97-F1
#
_cell.length_a   1.000
_cell.length_b   1.000
_cell.length_c   1.000
_cell.angle_alpha   90.00
_cell.angle_beta   90.00
_cell.angle_gamma   90.00
#
_symmetry.space_group_name_H-M   'P 1'
#
loop_
_entity.id
_entity.type
_entity.pdbx_description
1 polymer ?
#
loop_
_entity_poly.entity_id
_entity_poly.type
_entity_poly.pdbx_seq_one_letter_code
_entity_poly.pdbx_strand_id
1 'polypeptide(L)' 'MGRVLRNEEKPLKIGVPARGAFRQFVNVSYDPDKNETYVTGFSIQVFEAAVKKLNYSLSCVFIPYSGTYDDLVAEVHNKV' A
#
# COMPACT_ATOMS: atom_id res chain seq x y z
N MET A 1 32.57 17.41 5.81
CA MET A 1 32.30 16.01 5.40
C MET A 1 31.07 15.50 6.17
N GLY A 2 29.87 15.71 5.62
CA GLY A 2 28.62 15.21 6.20
C GLY A 2 28.45 13.74 5.86
N ARG A 3 28.06 12.91 6.83
CA ARG A 3 27.82 11.48 6.61
C ARG A 3 26.62 11.33 5.67
N VAL A 4 26.84 10.75 4.49
CA VAL A 4 25.76 10.27 3.62
C VAL A 4 25.19 9.01 4.28
N LEU A 5 24.14 9.16 5.09
CA LEU A 5 23.33 8.04 5.53
C LEU A 5 22.52 7.57 4.32
N ARG A 6 23.06 6.65 3.52
CA ARG A 6 22.24 5.84 2.63
C ARG A 6 21.44 4.87 3.48
N ASN A 7 20.41 5.38 4.17
CA ASN A 7 19.31 4.54 4.54
C ASN A 7 18.48 4.42 3.26
N GLU A 8 18.70 3.37 2.47
CA GLU A 8 17.70 2.98 1.48
C GLU A 8 16.47 2.55 2.29
N GLU A 9 15.63 3.53 2.65
CA GLU A 9 14.40 3.31 3.39
C GLU A 9 13.52 2.37 2.56
N LYS A 10 13.54 1.10 2.91
CA LYS A 10 12.76 0.06 2.25
C LYS A 10 11.29 0.48 2.32
N PRO A 11 10.60 0.65 1.18
CA PRO A 11 9.24 1.15 1.17
C PRO A 11 8.33 0.26 2.01
N LEU A 12 7.44 0.88 2.79
CA LEU A 12 6.41 0.17 3.53
C LEU A 12 5.48 -0.53 2.55
N LYS A 13 5.44 -1.86 2.60
CA LYS A 13 4.50 -2.67 1.84
C LYS A 13 3.14 -2.65 2.52
N ILE A 14 2.11 -2.20 1.81
CA ILE A 14 0.75 -2.10 2.29
C ILE A 14 -0.09 -3.12 1.54
N GLY A 15 -0.57 -4.15 2.25
CA GLY A 15 -1.48 -5.13 1.68
C GLY A 15 -2.86 -4.51 1.43
N VAL A 16 -3.42 -4.72 0.24
CA VAL A 16 -4.76 -4.23 -0.13
C VAL A 16 -5.63 -5.38 -0.66
N PRO A 17 -6.89 -5.49 -0.25
CA PRO A 17 -7.76 -6.57 -0.70
C PRO A 17 -8.06 -6.43 -2.19
N ALA A 18 -7.64 -7.40 -2.99
CA ALA A 18 -7.86 -7.44 -4.44
C ALA A 18 -9.29 -7.90 -4.81
N ARG A 19 -9.97 -8.58 -3.88
CA ARG A 19 -11.29 -9.21 -4.08
C ARG A 19 -12.38 -8.63 -3.16
N GLY A 20 -12.39 -7.30 -3.00
CA GLY A 20 -13.43 -6.64 -2.20
C GLY A 20 -14.80 -6.64 -2.90
N ALA A 21 -15.86 -6.90 -2.12
CA ALA A 21 -17.24 -6.81 -2.62
C ALA A 21 -17.64 -5.37 -3.05
N PHE A 22 -17.03 -4.36 -2.43
CA PHE A 22 -17.34 -2.93 -2.65
C PHE A 22 -16.12 -2.16 -3.13
N ARG A 23 -16.01 -2.00 -4.46
CA ARG A 23 -14.88 -1.34 -5.13
C ARG A 23 -14.77 0.17 -4.84
N GLN A 24 -15.80 0.78 -4.26
CA GLN A 24 -15.77 2.19 -3.85
C GLN A 24 -14.77 2.47 -2.72
N PHE A 25 -14.50 1.49 -1.85
CA PHE A 25 -13.56 1.64 -0.74
C PHE A 25 -12.13 1.34 -1.17
N VAL A 26 -11.93 0.20 -1.83
CA VAL A 26 -10.65 -0.20 -2.43
C VAL A 26 -10.94 -0.88 -3.77
N ASN A 27 -10.28 -0.41 -4.81
CA ASN A 27 -10.34 -0.94 -6.16
C ASN A 27 -8.93 -1.21 -6.66
N VAL A 28 -8.68 -2.46 -7.05
CA VAL A 28 -7.45 -2.87 -7.73
C VAL A 28 -7.78 -3.09 -9.20
N SER A 29 -7.07 -2.42 -10.09
CA SER A 29 -7.18 -2.58 -11.54
C SER A 29 -5.81 -2.73 -12.18
N TYR A 30 -5.71 -3.59 -13.18
CA TYR A 30 -4.48 -3.80 -13.94
C TYR A 30 -4.65 -3.20 -15.34
N ASP A 31 -3.68 -2.39 -15.74
CA ASP A 31 -3.56 -1.83 -17.09
C ASP A 31 -2.52 -2.67 -17.86
N PRO A 32 -2.97 -3.52 -18.81
CA PRO A 32 -2.07 -4.40 -19.57
C PRO A 32 -1.16 -3.64 -20.54
N ASP A 33 -1.58 -2.47 -21.02
CA ASP A 33 -0.80 -1.68 -21.98
C ASP A 33 0.42 -1.05 -21.31
N LYS A 34 0.29 -0.72 -20.02
CA LYS A 34 1.37 -0.16 -19.19
C LYS A 34 2.06 -1.19 -18.31
N ASN A 35 1.52 -2.41 -18.20
CA ASN A 35 1.95 -3.43 -17.26
C ASN A 35 1.97 -2.90 -15.81
N GLU A 36 0.97 -2.08 -15.45
CA GLU A 36 0.87 -1.40 -14.16
C GLU A 36 -0.38 -1.81 -13.39
N THR A 37 -0.27 -1.85 -12.06
CA THR A 37 -1.41 -2.05 -11.17
C THR A 37 -1.76 -0.74 -10.47
N TYR A 38 -3.01 -0.34 -10.59
CA TYR A 38 -3.57 0.84 -9.92
C TYR A 38 -4.42 0.42 -8.73
N VAL A 39 -4.21 1.10 -7.60
CA VAL A 39 -4.99 0.91 -6.38
C VAL A 39 -5.65 2.24 -6.05
N THR A 40 -6.98 2.26 -6.02
CA THR A 40 -7.81 3.46 -5.88
C THR A 40 -8.96 3.21 -4.91
N GLY A 41 -9.73 4.24 -4.58
CA GLY A 41 -10.92 4.14 -3.72
C GLY A 41 -10.82 5.01 -2.47
N PHE A 42 -11.93 5.11 -1.74
CA PHE A 42 -12.07 5.98 -0.57
C PHE A 42 -10.98 5.72 0.49
N SER A 43 -10.74 4.45 0.84
CA SER A 43 -9.76 4.10 1.87
C SER A 43 -8.33 4.47 1.46
N ILE A 44 -8.02 4.41 0.16
CA ILE A 44 -6.73 4.82 -0.38
C ILE A 44 -6.56 6.33 -0.28
N GLN A 45 -7.60 7.09 -0.65
CA GLN A 45 -7.57 8.56 -0.54
C GLN A 45 -7.41 9.03 0.91
N VAL A 46 -8.10 8.38 1.85
CA VAL A 46 -7.96 8.67 3.29
C VAL A 46 -6.54 8.36 3.76
N PHE A 47 -5.99 7.19 3.38
CA PHE A 47 -4.62 6.81 3.73
C PHE A 47 -3.59 7.82 3.20
N GLU A 48 -3.66 8.18 1.92
CA GLU A 48 -2.75 9.17 1.33
C GLU A 48 -2.87 10.55 1.98
N ALA A 49 -4.10 10.99 2.32
CA ALA A 49 -4.32 12.23 3.02
C ALA A 49 -3.70 12.22 4.43
N ALA A 50 -3.77 11.10 5.14
CA ALA A 50 -3.13 10.92 6.43
C ALA A 50 -1.59 10.92 6.32
N VAL A 51 -1.03 10.20 5.34
CA VAL A 51 0.43 10.16 5.08
C VAL A 51 0.97 11.56 4.77
N LYS A 52 0.25 12.37 3.98
CA LYS A 52 0.63 13.76 3.67
C LYS A 52 0.71 14.68 4.89
N LYS A 53 0.14 14.28 6.03
CA LYS A 53 0.17 15.05 7.28
C LYS A 53 1.28 14.62 8.23
N LEU A 54 2.03 13.56 7.93
CA LEU A 54 3.16 13.11 8.73
C LEU A 54 4.31 14.12 8.68
N ASN A 55 5.06 14.23 9.77
CA ASN A 55 6.24 15.11 9.86
C ASN A 55 7.53 14.46 9.32
N TYR A 56 7.40 13.33 8.62
CA TYR A 56 8.48 12.62 7.94
C TYR A 56 7.98 12.07 6.59
N SER A 57 8.91 11.84 5.67
CA SER A 57 8.60 11.19 4.39
C SER A 57 8.36 9.69 4.63
N LEU A 58 7.26 9.15 4.11
CA LEU A 58 6.95 7.73 4.20
C LEU A 58 6.79 7.17 2.79
N SER A 59 7.76 6.37 2.35
CA SER A 59 7.68 5.64 1.09
C SER A 59 6.79 4.41 1.25
N CYS A 60 5.79 4.25 0.39
CA CYS A 60 4.80 3.19 0.47
C CYS A 60 4.58 2.54 -0.90
N VAL A 61 4.33 1.23 -0.90
CA VAL A 61 3.90 0.49 -2.09
C VAL A 61 2.70 -0.39 -1.75
N PHE A 62 1.65 -0.31 -2.56
CA PHE A 62 0.45 -1.14 -2.40
C PHE A 62 0.65 -2.50 -3.05
N ILE A 63 0.33 -3.57 -2.32
CA ILE A 63 0.47 -4.95 -2.75
C ILE A 63 -0.91 -5.61 -2.75
N PRO A 64 -1.50 -5.93 -3.91
CA PRO A 64 -2.77 -6.64 -3.98
C PRO A 64 -2.70 -8.01 -3.28
N TYR A 65 -3.73 -8.31 -2.49
CA TYR A 65 -3.85 -9.54 -1.73
C TYR A 65 -5.14 -10.28 -2.10
N SER A 66 -5.03 -11.56 -2.43
CA SER A 66 -6.14 -12.36 -2.96
C SER A 66 -6.80 -13.31 -1.95
N GLY A 67 -6.31 -13.34 -0.70
CA GLY A 67 -6.88 -14.14 0.39
C GLY A 67 -8.02 -13.44 1.13
N THR A 68 -8.36 -13.95 2.32
CA THR A 68 -9.40 -13.36 3.17
C THR A 68 -8.91 -12.11 3.88
N TYR A 69 -9.83 -11.34 4.49
CA TYR A 69 -9.44 -10.21 5.34
C TYR A 69 -8.67 -10.67 6.58
N ASP A 70 -9.04 -11.80 7.18
CA ASP A 70 -8.36 -12.34 8.36
C ASP A 70 -6.92 -12.72 8.02
N ASP A 71 -6.71 -13.39 6.87
CA ASP A 71 -5.36 -13.75 6.41
C ASP A 71 -4.54 -12.50 6.06
N LEU A 72 -5.15 -11.49 5.43
CA LEU A 72 -4.50 -10.21 5.13
C LEU A 72 -3.98 -9.54 6.41
N VAL A 73 -4.76 -9.55 7.48
CA VAL A 73 -4.35 -8.98 8.78
C VAL A 73 -3.28 -9.85 9.44
N ALA A 74 -3.38 -11.18 9.34
CA ALA A 74 -2.38 -12.10 9.86
C ALA A 74 -0.99 -11.90 9.21
N GLU A 75 -0.93 -11.58 7.90
CA GLU A 75 0.33 -11.24 7.21
C GLU A 75 1.04 -10.02 7.82
N VAL A 76 0.29 -9.06 8.39
CA VAL A 76 0.88 -7.91 9.07
C VAL A 76 1.51 -8.33 10.40
N HIS A 77 0.82 -9.20 11.15
CA HIS A 77 1.31 -9.72 12.42
C HIS A 77 2.56 -10.59 12.24
N ASN A 78 2.57 -11.43 11.21
CA ASN A 78 3.65 -12.40 10.96
C ASN A 78 4.89 -11.78 10.28
N LYS A 79 4.88 -10.46 10.06
CA LYS A 79 6.01 -9.73 9.47
C LYS A 79 7.16 -9.65 10.48
N VAL A 80 8.22 -10.42 10.22
CA VAL A 80 9.51 -10.39 10.94
C VAL A 80 10.43 -9.32 10.38
#